data_AF-A0A537KXL6-F1
#
_entry.id   AF-A0A537KXL6-F1
#
_cell.length_a   1.000
_cell.length_b   1.000
_cell.length_c   1.000
_cell.angle_alpha   90.00
_cell.angle_beta   90.00
_cell.angle_gamma   90.00
#
_symmetry.space_group_name_H-M   'P 1'
#
loop_
_entity.id
_entity.type
_entity.pdbx_description
1 polymer ?
#
loop_
_entity_poly.entity_id
_entity_poly.type
_entity_poly.pdbx_seq_one_letter_code
_entity_poly.pdbx_strand_id
1 'polypeptide(L)'
;MTLHDDKTAQGWPLPHPDNRLEDDVLRLRQAVQDVDQALTAARQLIDTKASSQGVQDAMDIVARRIEQLETATQALSTGKVASVNGVAGVNVKLNPEHIALGPANGATSESFGYDAQGRISSITRSVNGFSATTAVSYDGAGRVSQQQTSYRGRVRTETYAYDAATGRVSGVNATEVQG
;
A
#
# COMPACT_ATOMS: atom_id res chain seq x y z
N MET A 1 61.24 -61.07 5.39
CA MET A 1 60.18 -61.04 6.42
C MET A 1 58.87 -60.69 5.74
N THR A 2 57.80 -61.40 6.06
CA THR A 2 56.44 -61.11 5.60
C THR A 2 55.87 -59.98 6.45
N LEU A 3 55.34 -58.93 5.81
CA LEU A 3 54.68 -57.82 6.51
C LEU A 3 53.32 -58.29 7.02
N HIS A 4 53.06 -58.12 8.31
CA HIS A 4 51.76 -58.34 8.93
C HIS A 4 50.93 -57.05 8.87
N ASP A 5 49.74 -57.13 8.25
CA ASP A 5 48.86 -55.98 7.98
C ASP A 5 47.56 -56.04 8.81
N ASP A 6 47.68 -56.40 10.09
CA ASP A 6 46.54 -56.38 11.00
C ASP A 6 46.01 -54.95 11.14
N LYS A 7 44.69 -54.82 11.32
CA LYS A 7 44.00 -53.53 11.38
C LYS A 7 43.00 -53.47 12.51
N THR A 8 42.75 -52.26 13.00
CA THR A 8 41.62 -51.97 13.88
C THR A 8 40.29 -52.13 13.13
N ALA A 9 39.17 -52.13 13.86
CA ALA A 9 37.83 -52.17 13.27
C ALA A 9 37.54 -51.00 12.30
N GLN A 10 38.25 -49.90 12.44
CA GLN A 10 38.17 -48.71 11.59
C GLN A 10 39.18 -48.74 10.43
N GLY A 11 39.91 -49.85 10.24
CA GLY A 11 40.85 -50.04 9.14
C GLY A 11 42.26 -49.48 9.38
N TRP A 12 42.56 -48.99 10.59
CA TRP A 12 43.87 -48.42 10.92
C TRP A 12 44.92 -49.52 11.11
N PRO A 13 46.16 -49.35 10.59
CA PRO A 13 47.22 -50.33 10.72
C PRO A 13 47.60 -50.55 12.20
N LEU A 14 47.76 -51.81 12.59
CA LEU A 14 48.32 -52.22 13.87
C LEU A 14 49.78 -52.67 13.69
N PRO A 15 50.69 -52.25 14.60
CA PRO A 15 52.06 -52.71 14.56
C PRO A 15 52.16 -54.18 14.95
N HIS A 16 53.15 -54.90 14.43
CA HIS A 16 53.37 -56.31 14.71
C HIS A 16 54.82 -56.58 15.14
N PRO A 17 55.08 -57.43 16.15
CA PRO A 17 56.45 -57.72 16.62
C PRO A 17 57.41 -58.23 15.54
N ASP A 18 56.88 -58.95 14.54
CA ASP A 18 57.67 -59.50 13.42
C ASP A 18 57.86 -58.52 12.25
N ASN A 19 57.23 -57.34 12.29
CA ASN A 19 57.43 -56.32 11.29
C ASN A 19 58.71 -55.53 11.57
N ARG A 20 59.33 -55.00 10.51
CA ARG A 20 60.41 -54.03 10.66
C ARG A 20 59.82 -52.74 11.22
N LEU A 21 60.51 -52.16 12.20
CA LEU A 21 60.05 -50.96 12.89
C LEU A 21 59.80 -49.80 11.92
N GLU A 22 60.66 -49.64 10.91
CA GLU A 22 60.55 -48.61 9.88
C GLU A 22 59.27 -48.72 9.04
N ASP A 23 58.79 -49.94 8.77
CA ASP A 23 57.58 -50.17 7.98
C ASP A 23 56.34 -49.81 8.81
N ASP A 24 56.30 -50.24 10.08
CA ASP A 24 55.20 -49.90 10.99
C ASP A 24 55.19 -48.41 11.36
N VAL A 25 56.36 -47.77 11.53
CA VAL A 25 56.45 -46.33 11.78
C VAL A 25 55.90 -45.52 10.60
N LEU A 26 56.17 -45.92 9.36
CA LEU A 26 55.62 -45.25 8.18
C LEU A 26 54.10 -45.43 8.06
N ARG A 27 53.60 -46.65 8.30
CA ARG A 27 52.15 -46.94 8.31
C ARG A 27 51.41 -46.15 9.39
N LEU A 28 51.96 -46.10 10.61
CA LEU A 28 51.39 -45.33 11.71
C LEU A 28 51.44 -43.83 11.45
N ARG A 29 52.51 -43.32 10.83
CA ARG A 29 52.60 -41.90 10.43
C ARG A 29 51.49 -41.53 9.44
N GLN A 30 51.25 -42.37 8.43
CA GLN A 30 50.17 -42.15 7.47
C GLN A 30 48.80 -42.18 8.17
N ALA A 31 48.58 -43.16 9.05
CA ALA A 31 47.34 -43.27 9.81
C ALA A 31 47.05 -42.02 10.65
N VAL A 32 48.07 -41.45 11.31
CA VAL A 32 47.92 -40.21 12.08
C VAL A 32 47.55 -39.03 11.17
N GLN A 33 48.17 -38.91 10.00
CA GLN A 33 47.83 -37.86 9.03
C GLN A 33 46.39 -37.98 8.52
N ASP A 34 45.92 -39.19 8.26
CA ASP A 34 44.55 -39.45 7.82
C ASP A 34 43.53 -39.11 8.92
N VAL A 35 43.86 -39.38 10.20
CA VAL A 35 43.03 -38.95 11.36
C VAL A 35 42.93 -37.43 11.44
N ASP A 36 44.04 -36.70 11.26
CA ASP A 36 44.04 -35.23 11.29
C ASP A 36 43.19 -34.63 10.15
N GLN A 37 43.25 -35.23 8.95
CA GLN A 37 42.41 -34.85 7.82
C GLN A 37 40.92 -35.09 8.11
N ALA A 38 40.58 -36.26 8.65
CA ALA A 38 39.20 -36.60 9.01
C ALA A 38 38.63 -35.65 10.07
N LEU A 39 39.43 -35.28 11.07
CA LEU A 39 39.03 -34.32 12.12
C LEU A 39 38.82 -32.91 11.55
N THR A 40 39.69 -32.48 10.63
CA THR A 40 39.56 -31.20 9.94
C THR A 40 38.28 -31.15 9.08
N ALA A 41 38.00 -32.22 8.34
CA ALA A 41 36.77 -32.34 7.54
C ALA A 41 35.51 -32.35 8.42
N ALA A 42 35.52 -33.08 9.54
CA ALA A 42 34.42 -33.08 10.50
C ALA A 42 34.18 -31.67 11.09
N ARG A 43 35.24 -30.92 11.37
CA ARG A 43 35.14 -29.53 11.85
C ARG A 43 34.51 -28.62 10.80
N GLN A 44 34.93 -28.73 9.55
CA GLN A 44 34.36 -27.97 8.43
C GLN A 44 32.86 -28.27 8.21
N LEU A 45 32.45 -29.55 8.34
CA LEU A 45 31.05 -29.95 8.25
C LEU A 45 30.19 -29.37 9.39
N ILE A 46 30.75 -29.26 10.60
CA ILE A 46 30.08 -28.62 11.74
C ILE A 46 29.95 -27.11 11.52
N ASP A 47 31.00 -26.45 11.02
CA ASP A 47 31.03 -24.99 10.81
C ASP A 47 30.19 -24.55 9.58
N THR A 48 29.99 -25.42 8.58
CA THR A 48 29.18 -25.14 7.37
C THR A 48 27.68 -25.39 7.54
N LYS A 49 27.27 -26.15 8.55
CA LYS A 49 25.85 -26.25 8.92
C LYS A 49 25.50 -24.97 9.66
N ALA A 50 24.73 -24.06 9.05
CA ALA A 50 24.04 -23.01 9.80
C ALA A 50 23.45 -23.67 11.05
N SER A 51 23.82 -23.22 12.25
CA SER A 51 23.38 -23.86 13.48
C SER A 51 21.86 -24.01 13.40
N SER A 52 21.31 -25.12 13.89
CA SER A 52 19.85 -25.28 13.98
C SER A 52 19.19 -24.05 14.61
N GLN A 53 19.93 -23.38 15.51
CA GLN A 53 19.59 -22.09 16.09
C GLN A 53 19.47 -20.96 15.06
N GLY A 54 20.42 -20.76 14.16
CA GLY A 54 20.35 -19.69 13.15
C GLY A 54 19.19 -19.87 12.16
N VAL A 55 18.86 -21.12 11.83
CA VAL A 55 17.66 -21.43 11.03
C VAL A 55 16.39 -21.16 11.84
N GLN A 56 16.36 -21.54 13.12
CA GLN A 56 15.23 -21.27 14.01
C GLN A 56 14.99 -19.76 14.19
N ASP A 57 16.05 -18.98 14.42
CA ASP A 57 15.98 -17.53 14.57
C ASP A 57 15.41 -16.86 13.30
N ALA A 58 15.84 -17.33 12.12
CA ALA A 58 15.29 -16.85 10.85
C ALA A 58 13.81 -17.21 10.68
N MET A 59 13.40 -18.42 11.07
CA MET A 59 11.99 -18.84 11.05
C MET A 59 11.13 -18.02 12.02
N ASP A 60 11.63 -17.73 13.22
CA ASP A 60 10.95 -16.89 14.21
C ASP A 60 10.79 -15.44 13.73
N ILE A 61 11.79 -14.91 13.01
CA ILE A 61 11.70 -13.59 12.36
C ILE A 61 10.63 -13.60 11.26
N VAL A 62 10.57 -14.65 10.44
CA VAL A 62 9.57 -14.77 9.37
C VAL A 62 8.16 -14.87 9.96
N ALA A 63 7.96 -15.69 11.00
CA ALA A 63 6.67 -15.83 11.69
C ALA A 63 6.15 -14.48 12.21
N ARG A 64 7.02 -13.70 12.89
CA ARG A 64 6.66 -12.37 13.39
C ARG A 64 6.29 -11.40 12.26
N ARG A 65 6.96 -11.46 11.11
CA ARG A 65 6.62 -10.60 9.96
C ARG A 65 5.28 -10.99 9.34
N ILE A 66 4.92 -12.27 9.33
CA ILE A 66 3.61 -12.75 8.86
C ILE A 66 2.49 -12.17 9.75
N GLU A 67 2.62 -12.26 11.07
CA GLU A 67 1.64 -11.68 12.00
C GLU A 67 1.47 -10.15 11.82
N GLN A 68 2.59 -9.45 11.58
CA GLN A 68 2.56 -8.00 11.29
C GLN A 68 1.83 -7.69 9.97
N LEU A 69 2.06 -8.49 8.93
CA LEU A 69 1.38 -8.37 7.64
C LEU A 69 -0.12 -8.64 7.75
N GLU A 70 -0.53 -9.66 8.52
CA GLU A 70 -1.93 -9.97 8.78
C GLU A 70 -2.62 -8.82 9.51
N THR A 71 -1.99 -8.30 10.56
CA THR A 71 -2.49 -7.14 11.31
C THR A 71 -2.65 -5.91 10.42
N ALA A 72 -1.64 -5.61 9.59
CA ALA A 72 -1.70 -4.49 8.66
C ALA A 72 -2.81 -4.67 7.61
N THR A 73 -2.99 -5.88 7.11
CA THR A 73 -4.06 -6.22 6.14
C THR A 73 -5.44 -6.05 6.77
N GLN A 74 -5.62 -6.52 8.01
CA GLN A 74 -6.87 -6.36 8.76
C GLN A 74 -7.19 -4.88 9.00
N ALA A 75 -6.17 -4.08 9.36
CA ALA A 75 -6.33 -2.64 9.55
C ALA A 75 -6.68 -1.92 8.25
N LEU A 76 -6.07 -2.28 7.11
CA LEU A 76 -6.39 -1.70 5.81
C LEU A 76 -7.80 -2.09 5.33
N SER A 77 -8.18 -3.36 5.52
CA SER A 77 -9.53 -3.86 5.25
C SER A 77 -10.57 -3.11 6.09
N THR A 78 -10.32 -2.93 7.39
CA THR A 78 -11.24 -2.26 8.31
C THR A 78 -11.26 -0.74 8.10
N GLY A 79 -10.15 -0.10 7.75
CA GLY A 79 -10.05 1.36 7.69
C GLY A 79 -10.36 1.96 6.31
N LYS A 80 -9.70 1.44 5.25
CA LYS A 80 -9.78 2.02 3.89
C LYS A 80 -10.89 1.43 3.06
N VAL A 81 -11.20 0.14 3.22
CA VAL A 81 -12.36 -0.47 2.52
C VAL A 81 -13.64 -0.13 3.26
N ALA A 82 -13.63 0.04 4.58
CA ALA A 82 -14.85 0.41 5.27
C ALA A 82 -15.19 1.91 5.19
N SER A 83 -14.32 2.81 4.73
CA SER A 83 -14.72 4.21 4.55
C SER A 83 -14.05 4.92 3.37
N VAL A 84 -14.87 5.54 2.49
CA VAL A 84 -14.41 6.44 1.43
C VAL A 84 -15.06 7.80 1.67
N ASN A 85 -14.26 8.86 1.87
CA ASN A 85 -14.76 10.21 2.21
C ASN A 85 -15.76 10.23 3.39
N GLY A 86 -15.55 9.38 4.40
CA GLY A 86 -16.43 9.27 5.58
C GLY A 86 -17.64 8.34 5.42
N VAL A 87 -17.75 7.60 4.30
CA VAL A 87 -18.92 6.76 3.98
C VAL A 87 -18.56 5.27 3.94
N ALA A 88 -19.37 4.43 4.60
CA ALA A 88 -19.19 2.99 4.74
C ALA A 88 -18.94 2.25 3.40
N GLY A 89 -17.82 1.52 3.25
CA GLY A 89 -17.31 1.15 1.92
C GLY A 89 -17.50 -0.29 1.43
N VAL A 90 -18.32 -1.11 2.09
CA VAL A 90 -18.68 -2.44 1.54
C VAL A 90 -19.67 -2.34 0.35
N ASN A 91 -20.19 -1.15 0.05
CA ASN A 91 -21.02 -0.85 -1.13
C ASN A 91 -20.89 0.63 -1.52
N VAL A 92 -19.70 1.07 -1.95
CA VAL A 92 -19.49 2.46 -2.35
C VAL A 92 -20.24 2.75 -3.66
N LYS A 93 -21.49 3.18 -3.55
CA LYS A 93 -22.11 4.03 -4.57
C LYS A 93 -21.72 5.46 -4.25
N LEU A 94 -20.74 6.00 -4.97
CA LEU A 94 -20.41 7.41 -4.88
C LEU A 94 -21.62 8.20 -5.35
N ASN A 95 -22.37 8.77 -4.42
CA ASN A 95 -23.37 9.74 -4.78
C ASN A 95 -22.66 10.99 -5.29
N PRO A 96 -23.26 11.73 -6.24
CA PRO A 96 -22.65 12.95 -6.77
C PRO A 96 -22.33 14.01 -5.72
N GLU A 97 -22.96 13.99 -4.54
CA GLU A 97 -22.56 14.84 -3.40
C GLU A 97 -21.18 14.53 -2.77
N HIS A 98 -20.56 13.38 -3.08
CA HIS A 98 -19.26 12.94 -2.54
C HIS A 98 -18.07 13.23 -3.47
N ILE A 99 -18.35 13.57 -4.73
CA ILE A 99 -17.37 14.02 -5.71
C ILE A 99 -17.60 15.52 -5.78
N ALA A 100 -16.66 16.33 -5.33
CA ALA A 100 -16.82 17.79 -5.20
C ALA A 100 -16.91 18.54 -6.55
N LEU A 101 -17.47 17.93 -7.59
CA LEU A 101 -17.79 18.53 -8.87
C LEU A 101 -19.19 18.03 -9.23
N GLY A 102 -20.04 18.97 -9.66
CA GLY A 102 -21.44 18.71 -10.04
C GLY A 102 -21.61 17.50 -10.96
N PRO A 103 -22.86 17.05 -11.16
CA PRO A 103 -23.18 15.71 -11.62
C PRO A 103 -22.31 15.23 -12.78
N ALA A 104 -21.58 14.15 -12.54
CA ALA A 104 -20.63 13.54 -13.47
C ALA A 104 -21.25 13.06 -14.81
N ASN A 105 -22.58 13.15 -14.97
CA ASN A 105 -23.31 12.79 -16.20
C ASN A 105 -24.20 13.94 -16.74
N GLY A 106 -24.04 15.16 -16.24
CA GLY A 106 -24.90 16.30 -16.61
C GLY A 106 -26.34 16.14 -16.12
N ALA A 107 -27.20 17.08 -16.48
CA ALA A 107 -28.63 17.05 -16.15
C ALA A 107 -29.41 16.20 -17.16
N THR A 108 -30.41 15.44 -16.70
CA THR A 108 -31.33 14.70 -17.59
C THR A 108 -32.35 15.60 -18.27
N SER A 109 -32.58 16.80 -17.72
CA SER A 109 -33.36 17.86 -18.33
C SER A 109 -32.89 19.22 -17.83
N GLU A 110 -33.07 20.25 -18.65
CA GLU A 110 -32.70 21.63 -18.31
C GLU A 110 -33.79 22.60 -18.80
N SER A 111 -34.14 23.58 -17.96
CA SER A 111 -35.04 24.66 -18.32
C SER A 111 -34.50 26.02 -17.85
N PHE A 112 -34.81 27.05 -18.63
CA PHE A 112 -34.37 28.43 -18.40
C PHE A 112 -35.57 29.32 -18.10
N GLY A 113 -35.48 30.08 -17.01
CA GLY A 113 -36.36 31.20 -16.71
C GLY A 113 -35.69 32.50 -17.12
N TYR A 114 -36.49 33.45 -17.60
CA TYR A 114 -36.00 34.76 -18.03
C TYR A 114 -36.62 35.87 -17.17
N ASP A 115 -35.88 36.95 -16.94
CA ASP A 115 -36.40 38.18 -16.37
C ASP A 115 -37.19 39.01 -17.40
N ALA A 116 -37.75 40.14 -16.99
CA ALA A 116 -38.52 41.04 -17.86
C ALA A 116 -37.68 41.71 -18.97
N GLN A 117 -36.34 41.62 -18.89
CA GLN A 117 -35.42 42.08 -19.92
C GLN A 117 -34.98 40.94 -20.86
N GLY A 118 -35.50 39.72 -20.67
CA GLY A 118 -35.17 38.54 -21.46
C GLY A 118 -33.83 37.90 -21.11
N ARG A 119 -33.23 38.24 -19.96
CA ARG A 119 -31.98 37.63 -19.47
C ARG A 119 -32.29 36.44 -18.57
N ILE A 120 -31.38 35.47 -18.46
CA ILE A 120 -31.61 34.27 -17.65
C ILE A 120 -31.69 34.64 -16.16
N SER A 121 -32.83 34.42 -15.54
CA SER A 121 -33.04 34.64 -14.09
C SER A 121 -33.00 33.35 -13.28
N SER A 122 -33.23 32.21 -13.93
CA SER A 122 -33.20 30.89 -13.29
C SER A 122 -32.78 29.81 -14.28
N ILE A 123 -32.04 28.82 -13.80
CA ILE A 123 -31.74 27.58 -14.51
C ILE A 123 -32.16 26.43 -13.61
N THR A 124 -33.05 25.56 -14.08
CA THR A 124 -33.45 24.35 -13.34
C THR A 124 -32.96 23.12 -14.09
N ARG A 125 -32.20 22.27 -13.39
CA ARG A 125 -31.61 21.05 -13.93
C ARG A 125 -32.12 19.85 -13.15
N SER A 126 -32.58 18.81 -13.84
CA SER A 126 -32.87 17.52 -13.19
C SER A 126 -31.58 16.71 -13.12
N VAL A 127 -31.13 16.45 -11.90
CA VAL A 127 -29.85 15.81 -11.61
C VAL A 127 -30.13 14.61 -10.70
N ASN A 128 -29.95 13.41 -11.25
CA ASN A 128 -30.26 12.14 -10.56
C ASN A 128 -31.69 12.09 -9.99
N GLY A 129 -32.66 12.67 -10.70
CA GLY A 129 -34.07 12.71 -10.28
C GLY A 129 -34.42 13.81 -9.28
N PHE A 130 -33.47 14.67 -8.89
CA PHE A 130 -33.71 15.84 -8.04
C PHE A 130 -33.46 17.14 -8.80
N SER A 131 -34.23 18.19 -8.48
CA SER A 131 -34.02 19.52 -9.07
C SER A 131 -32.83 20.22 -8.43
N ALA A 132 -31.85 20.60 -9.26
CA ALA A 132 -30.85 21.60 -8.96
C ALA A 132 -31.31 22.94 -9.56
N THR A 133 -31.53 23.95 -8.72
CA THR A 133 -32.02 25.27 -9.17
C THR A 133 -30.95 26.31 -8.95
N THR A 134 -30.56 26.99 -10.01
CA THR A 134 -29.62 28.11 -10.00
C THR A 134 -30.39 29.41 -10.26
N ALA A 135 -30.48 30.30 -9.28
CA ALA A 135 -30.99 31.65 -9.45
C ALA A 135 -29.84 32.60 -9.85
N VAL A 136 -30.09 33.50 -10.79
CA VAL A 136 -29.10 34.47 -11.29
C VAL A 136 -29.66 35.88 -11.11
N SER A 137 -28.88 36.73 -10.45
CA SER A 137 -29.19 38.13 -10.23
C SER A 137 -28.21 39.00 -11.01
N TYR A 138 -28.69 40.17 -11.46
CA TYR A 138 -27.90 41.12 -12.22
C TYR A 138 -27.74 42.44 -11.47
N ASP A 139 -26.61 43.12 -11.68
CA ASP A 139 -26.41 44.49 -11.23
C ASP A 139 -27.12 45.50 -12.16
N GLY A 140 -27.08 46.79 -11.79
CA GLY A 140 -27.68 47.87 -12.58
C GLY A 140 -27.06 48.08 -13.96
N ALA A 141 -25.86 47.55 -14.21
CA ALA A 141 -25.22 47.54 -15.53
C ALA A 141 -25.55 46.28 -16.35
N GLY A 142 -26.32 45.36 -15.77
CA GLY A 142 -26.78 44.12 -16.40
C GLY A 142 -25.78 42.98 -16.39
N ARG A 143 -24.75 43.03 -15.53
CA ARG A 143 -23.78 41.95 -15.30
C ARG A 143 -24.24 41.07 -14.14
N VAL A 144 -23.83 39.80 -14.10
CA VAL A 144 -24.23 38.87 -13.04
C VAL A 144 -23.65 39.31 -11.70
N SER A 145 -24.48 39.75 -10.75
CA SER A 145 -24.04 40.14 -9.41
C SER A 145 -24.00 38.96 -8.44
N GLN A 146 -24.87 37.97 -8.63
CA GLN A 146 -24.96 36.80 -7.78
C GLN A 146 -25.49 35.59 -8.55
N GLN A 147 -24.97 34.40 -8.21
CA GLN A 147 -25.51 33.11 -8.58
C GLN A 147 -25.77 32.29 -7.31
N GLN A 148 -26.97 31.74 -7.16
CA GLN A 148 -27.30 30.86 -6.03
C GLN A 148 -27.80 29.51 -6.53
N THR A 149 -27.06 28.45 -6.26
CA THR A 149 -27.42 27.08 -6.64
C THR A 149 -27.89 26.29 -5.42
N SER A 150 -29.11 25.78 -5.48
CA SER A 150 -29.70 24.92 -4.46
C SER A 150 -29.84 23.50 -4.99
N TYR A 151 -29.33 22.50 -4.26
CA TYR A 151 -29.46 21.09 -4.60
C TYR A 151 -29.48 20.23 -3.34
N ARG A 152 -30.55 19.43 -3.18
CA ARG A 152 -30.72 18.49 -2.05
C ARG A 152 -30.43 19.10 -0.66
N GLY A 153 -30.95 20.30 -0.40
CA GLY A 153 -30.80 20.99 0.89
C GLY A 153 -29.46 21.71 1.10
N ARG A 154 -28.55 21.65 0.13
CA ARG A 154 -27.35 22.49 0.08
C ARG A 154 -27.61 23.73 -0.76
N VAL A 155 -27.12 24.86 -0.31
CA VAL A 155 -27.19 26.13 -1.02
C VAL A 155 -25.78 26.69 -1.14
N ARG A 156 -25.34 26.88 -2.38
CA ARG A 156 -24.08 27.56 -2.70
C ARG A 156 -24.39 28.91 -3.31
N THR A 157 -23.86 29.98 -2.72
CA THR A 157 -24.04 31.35 -3.18
C THR A 157 -22.69 31.92 -3.63
N GLU A 158 -22.62 32.37 -4.87
CA GLU A 158 -21.47 33.04 -5.46
C GLU A 158 -21.85 34.49 -5.75
N THR A 159 -21.06 35.45 -5.24
CA THR A 159 -21.23 36.87 -5.51
C THR A 159 -20.04 37.42 -6.27
N TYR A 160 -20.32 38.29 -7.24
CA TYR A 160 -19.33 38.87 -8.13
C TYR A 160 -19.25 40.37 -7.91
N ALA A 161 -18.03 40.85 -7.65
CA ALA A 161 -17.71 42.26 -7.64
C ALA A 161 -17.05 42.63 -8.97
N TYR A 162 -17.33 43.84 -9.44
CA TYR A 162 -16.77 44.35 -10.68
C TYR A 162 -16.05 45.68 -10.45
N ASP A 163 -14.95 45.85 -11.18
CA ASP A 163 -14.28 47.14 -11.29
C ASP A 163 -15.15 48.11 -12.10
N ALA A 164 -15.35 49.32 -11.55
CA ALA A 164 -16.27 50.31 -12.11
C ALA A 164 -15.74 50.96 -13.40
N ALA A 165 -14.41 51.01 -13.59
CA ALA A 165 -13.78 51.67 -14.74
C ALA A 165 -13.64 50.73 -15.94
N THR A 166 -13.29 49.47 -15.69
CA THR A 166 -12.98 48.47 -16.73
C THR A 166 -14.11 47.47 -16.97
N GLY A 167 -15.06 47.39 -16.04
CA GLY A 167 -16.17 46.44 -16.10
C GLY A 167 -15.77 44.98 -15.83
N ARG A 168 -14.50 44.71 -15.50
CA ARG A 168 -13.97 43.36 -15.25
C ARG A 168 -14.33 42.88 -13.84
N VAL A 169 -14.40 41.57 -13.65
CA VAL A 169 -14.58 40.97 -12.31
C VAL A 169 -13.37 41.34 -11.46
N SER A 170 -13.61 41.98 -10.32
CA SER A 170 -12.59 42.37 -9.35
C SER A 170 -12.56 41.46 -8.12
N GLY A 171 -13.61 40.66 -7.91
CA GLY A 171 -13.67 39.69 -6.82
C GLY A 171 -14.80 38.69 -6.99
N VAL A 172 -14.58 37.49 -6.44
CA VAL A 172 -15.60 36.44 -6.32
C VAL A 172 -15.58 35.95 -4.88
N ASN A 173 -16.75 35.89 -4.26
CA ASN A 173 -16.93 35.24 -2.97
C ASN A 173 -17.91 34.09 -3.14
N ALA A 174 -17.57 32.93 -2.60
CA ALA A 174 -18.43 31.75 -2.63
C ALA A 174 -18.64 31.25 -1.20
N THR A 175 -19.89 31.06 -0.81
CA THR A 175 -20.27 30.40 0.43
C THR A 175 -21.13 29.18 0.11
N GLU A 176 -20.98 28.14 0.92
CA GLU A 176 -21.85 26.97 0.86
C GLU A 176 -22.37 26.68 2.26
N VAL A 177 -23.69 26.49 2.35
CA VAL A 177 -24.37 26.11 3.57
C VAL A 177 -25.19 24.85 3.30
N GLN A 178 -25.17 23.94 4.27
CA GLN A 178 -26.00 22.75 4.28
C GLN A 178 -27.03 22.91 5.40
N GLY A 179 -28.31 22.81 5.05
CA GLY A 179 -29.41 22.74 6.02
C GLY A 179 -29.43 21.43 6.79
#